data_AF-G4TU46-F1
#
_entry.id   AF-G4TU46-F1
#
_cell.length_a   1.000
_cell.length_b   1.000
_cell.length_c   1.000
_cell.angle_alpha   90.00
_cell.angle_beta   90.00
_cell.angle_gamma   90.00
#
_symmetry.space_group_name_H-M   'P 1'
#
loop_
_entity.id
_entity.type
_entity.pdbx_description
1 polymer ?
#
loop_
_entity_poly.entity_id
_entity_poly.type
_entity_poly.pdbx_seq_one_letter_code
_entity_poly.pdbx_strand_id
1 'polypeptide(L)'
;MLATCITLVPLLLTQSTDGAPIVGSYTDWNSVGCYEDIVTARALPHVEQISGEMAVEKCLDACHASGYAYAGLEWGQGPFCGPSLPPTQVTDGRCNMPCQGDTTEICGGSLGLSVYRYTSSNLTNYKTWSYDNCYVDSIWNRVLPNSKFVSGPMTIEKCLDACDAAGYTYAGLEYGGECWGGNIEPTEIANDGRCNIACSGDVSERCGGSNGLSVYHSTGAPQPIDEYNGSTFSGCYKDSTRNRVPQHRAAPEHDYDQTIEICTDACNALGYAFAGVEYASECWCGDARPAELATDGRCNMRCVGNHQERCGGPDGIGVYESHPQTTTSTSTSTSTSSTSTDTNTSTSTSSTTTETTGTSIPPSIGHAGGVVLESK
;
A
#
# COMPACT_ATOMS: atom_id res chain seq x y z
N MET A 1 42.24 -36.67 68.37
CA MET A 1 40.97 -36.64 67.62
C MET A 1 40.35 -35.28 67.85
N LEU A 2 40.34 -34.40 66.83
CA LEU A 2 39.62 -33.12 66.93
C LEU A 2 38.16 -33.36 66.50
N ALA A 3 37.21 -32.88 67.30
CA ALA A 3 35.80 -32.86 66.96
C ALA A 3 35.41 -31.40 66.64
N THR A 4 35.15 -31.11 65.36
CA THR A 4 34.68 -29.79 64.91
C THR A 4 33.18 -29.65 65.18
N CYS A 5 32.80 -28.62 65.91
CA CYS A 5 31.40 -28.34 66.22
C CYS A 5 30.71 -27.68 65.01
N ILE A 6 29.73 -28.34 64.41
CA ILE A 6 28.90 -27.77 63.34
C ILE A 6 27.72 -27.04 63.98
N THR A 7 27.74 -25.72 63.96
CA THR A 7 26.60 -24.89 64.36
C THR A 7 25.55 -24.89 63.25
N LEU A 8 24.35 -25.44 63.52
CA LEU A 8 23.20 -25.24 62.64
C LEU A 8 22.79 -23.76 62.67
N VAL A 9 22.91 -23.09 61.53
CA VAL A 9 22.22 -21.82 61.26
C VAL A 9 20.78 -22.16 60.90
N PRO A 10 19.76 -21.56 61.54
CA PRO A 10 18.37 -21.79 61.15
C PRO A 10 18.13 -21.21 59.76
N LEU A 11 17.52 -22.02 58.89
CA LEU A 11 17.10 -21.60 57.56
C LEU A 11 15.96 -20.58 57.69
N LEU A 12 16.30 -19.28 57.68
CA LEU A 12 15.31 -18.23 57.47
C LEU A 12 14.75 -18.40 56.06
N LEU A 13 13.48 -18.78 55.95
CA LEU A 13 12.74 -18.56 54.70
C LEU A 13 12.52 -17.06 54.56
N THR A 14 13.39 -16.40 53.80
CA THR A 14 13.04 -15.14 53.16
C THR A 14 11.93 -15.45 52.16
N GLN A 15 10.68 -15.12 52.50
CA GLN A 15 9.59 -15.14 51.52
C GLN A 15 9.96 -14.17 50.40
N SER A 16 9.97 -14.64 49.15
CA SER A 16 10.19 -13.72 48.04
C SER A 16 9.01 -12.76 47.95
N THR A 17 9.31 -11.46 47.84
CA THR A 17 8.33 -10.41 47.53
C THR A 17 8.37 -10.08 46.04
N ASP A 18 8.53 -11.10 45.18
CA ASP A 18 8.37 -10.96 43.74
C ASP A 18 6.88 -10.70 43.45
N GLY A 19 6.54 -9.42 43.25
CA GLY A 19 5.29 -9.05 42.62
C GLY A 19 5.26 -9.51 41.16
N ALA A 20 4.06 -9.60 40.59
CA ALA A 20 3.87 -9.90 39.19
C ALA A 20 4.72 -8.96 38.29
N PRO A 21 5.44 -9.48 37.27
CA PRO A 21 6.21 -8.64 36.36
C PRO A 21 5.31 -7.77 35.47
N ILE A 22 5.83 -6.62 35.06
CA ILE A 22 5.27 -5.85 33.94
C ILE A 22 5.60 -6.61 32.66
N VAL A 23 4.61 -6.85 31.80
CA VAL A 23 4.82 -7.38 30.45
C VAL A 23 5.66 -6.36 29.67
N GLY A 24 6.93 -6.68 29.38
CA GLY A 24 7.84 -5.73 28.74
C GLY A 24 7.48 -5.47 27.27
N SER A 25 7.02 -6.50 26.57
CA SER A 25 6.64 -6.48 25.16
C SER A 25 5.66 -7.61 24.86
N TYR A 26 4.68 -7.34 23.99
CA TYR A 26 3.78 -8.35 23.43
C TYR A 26 3.54 -8.04 21.95
N THR A 27 3.82 -9.00 21.06
CA THR A 27 3.84 -8.78 19.60
C THR A 27 4.62 -7.49 19.24
N ASP A 28 3.95 -6.53 18.61
CA ASP A 28 4.50 -5.23 18.24
C ASP A 28 4.29 -4.15 19.31
N TRP A 29 3.69 -4.47 20.45
CA TRP A 29 3.52 -3.54 21.58
C TRP A 29 4.74 -3.61 22.51
N ASN A 30 5.25 -2.44 22.91
CA ASN A 30 6.27 -2.31 23.93
C ASN A 30 5.73 -1.50 25.11
N SER A 31 6.02 -1.93 26.34
CA SER A 31 5.71 -1.14 27.52
C SER A 31 6.53 0.14 27.52
N VAL A 32 5.87 1.28 27.70
CA VAL A 32 6.51 2.60 27.84
C VAL A 32 6.47 3.11 29.28
N GLY A 33 5.98 2.28 30.22
CA GLY A 33 6.03 2.52 31.66
C GLY A 33 4.69 2.94 32.27
N CYS A 34 4.76 3.41 33.51
CA CYS A 34 3.60 3.86 34.28
C CYS A 34 3.36 5.37 34.05
N TYR A 35 2.11 5.76 33.82
CA TYR A 35 1.70 7.15 33.63
C TYR A 35 0.60 7.54 34.61
N GLU A 36 0.53 8.83 34.94
CA GLU A 36 -0.53 9.35 35.80
C GLU A 36 -1.84 9.46 35.02
N ASP A 37 -2.91 8.83 35.52
CA ASP A 37 -4.27 8.99 35.02
C ASP A 37 -5.15 9.61 36.11
N ILE A 38 -5.61 10.85 35.89
CA ILE A 38 -6.43 11.59 36.86
C ILE A 38 -7.84 11.81 36.34
N VAL A 39 -8.82 11.71 37.24
CA VAL A 39 -10.25 11.79 36.90
C VAL A 39 -10.68 13.07 36.17
N THR A 40 -9.93 14.17 36.30
CA THR A 40 -10.18 15.45 35.62
C THR A 40 -9.49 15.61 34.26
N ALA A 41 -8.55 14.73 33.92
CA ALA A 41 -7.79 14.74 32.67
C ALA A 41 -7.29 13.32 32.38
N ARG A 42 -8.14 12.51 31.73
CA ARG A 42 -7.81 11.10 31.48
C ARG A 42 -6.64 10.97 30.51
N ALA A 43 -5.66 10.15 30.87
CA ALA A 43 -4.40 9.98 30.15
C ALA A 43 -4.60 9.39 28.75
N LEU A 44 -5.43 8.35 28.63
CA LEU A 44 -5.91 7.79 27.38
C LEU A 44 -7.45 7.85 27.41
N PRO A 45 -8.10 8.75 26.63
CA PRO A 45 -9.50 9.09 26.84
C PRO A 45 -10.51 8.16 26.17
N HIS A 46 -10.08 7.28 25.26
CA HIS A 46 -10.97 6.29 24.65
C HIS A 46 -11.07 5.05 25.52
N VAL A 47 -12.26 4.47 25.65
CA VAL A 47 -12.49 3.25 26.45
C VAL A 47 -13.12 2.20 25.56
N GLU A 48 -12.41 1.10 25.32
CA GLU A 48 -12.94 -0.02 24.56
C GLU A 48 -13.87 -0.90 25.40
N GLN A 49 -14.81 -1.58 24.75
CA GLN A 49 -15.77 -2.45 25.41
C GLN A 49 -15.49 -3.91 25.04
N ILE A 50 -14.80 -4.63 25.91
CA ILE A 50 -14.45 -6.04 25.72
C ILE A 50 -15.17 -6.94 26.74
N SER A 51 -15.44 -8.19 26.37
CA SER A 51 -16.16 -9.15 27.21
C SER A 51 -15.21 -10.13 27.90
N GLY A 52 -15.55 -10.56 29.13
CA GLY A 52 -14.74 -11.47 29.94
C GLY A 52 -13.59 -10.77 30.69
N GLU A 53 -12.72 -11.56 31.33
CA GLU A 53 -11.70 -11.04 32.26
C GLU A 53 -10.54 -10.33 31.53
N MET A 54 -9.87 -9.40 32.21
CA MET A 54 -8.85 -8.51 31.64
C MET A 54 -7.43 -9.09 31.79
N ALA A 55 -6.67 -9.11 30.70
CA ALA A 55 -5.23 -9.41 30.65
C ALA A 55 -4.55 -8.36 29.76
N VAL A 56 -3.21 -8.27 29.78
CA VAL A 56 -2.48 -7.24 29.01
C VAL A 56 -2.77 -7.38 27.52
N GLU A 57 -2.51 -8.55 26.93
CA GLU A 57 -2.65 -8.85 25.49
C GLU A 57 -4.01 -8.42 24.96
N LYS A 58 -5.05 -8.73 25.73
CA LYS A 58 -6.44 -8.49 25.36
C LYS A 58 -6.78 -6.99 25.32
N CYS A 59 -6.13 -6.17 26.14
CA CYS A 59 -6.21 -4.72 26.05
C CYS A 59 -5.45 -4.20 24.82
N LEU A 60 -4.28 -4.75 24.56
CA LEU A 60 -3.42 -4.36 23.44
C LEU A 60 -4.10 -4.67 22.10
N ASP A 61 -4.62 -5.88 21.92
CA ASP A 61 -5.38 -6.31 20.74
C ASP A 61 -6.64 -5.45 20.51
N ALA A 62 -7.35 -5.05 21.57
CA ALA A 62 -8.54 -4.22 21.46
C ALA A 62 -8.21 -2.78 21.02
N CYS A 63 -7.24 -2.13 21.67
CA CYS A 63 -6.79 -0.79 21.23
C CYS A 63 -6.19 -0.83 19.83
N HIS A 64 -5.50 -1.91 19.46
CA HIS A 64 -4.93 -2.15 18.14
C HIS A 64 -6.02 -2.32 17.07
N ALA A 65 -7.05 -3.12 17.33
CA ALA A 65 -8.18 -3.30 16.41
C ALA A 65 -8.95 -1.99 16.14
N SER A 66 -9.01 -1.10 17.12
CA SER A 66 -9.57 0.25 16.97
C SER A 66 -8.58 1.32 16.45
N GLY A 67 -7.37 0.91 16.06
CA GLY A 67 -6.40 1.78 15.38
C GLY A 67 -5.68 2.78 16.29
N TYR A 68 -5.57 2.53 17.60
CA TYR A 68 -4.85 3.41 18.52
C TYR A 68 -3.38 3.01 18.68
N ALA A 69 -2.49 4.01 18.64
CA ALA A 69 -1.04 3.83 18.83
C ALA A 69 -0.64 3.59 20.30
N TYR A 70 -1.53 3.88 21.26
CA TYR A 70 -1.29 3.71 22.68
C TYR A 70 -2.46 3.00 23.35
N ALA A 71 -2.11 2.09 24.25
CA ALA A 71 -3.02 1.30 25.07
C ALA A 71 -2.62 1.43 26.54
N GLY A 72 -3.59 1.34 27.43
CA GLY A 72 -3.42 1.58 28.86
C GLY A 72 -4.37 0.75 29.70
N LEU A 73 -3.86 0.32 30.84
CA LEU A 73 -4.60 -0.46 31.84
C LEU A 73 -4.52 0.24 33.19
N GLU A 74 -5.65 0.37 33.89
CA GLU A 74 -5.78 1.03 35.21
C GLU A 74 -6.60 0.14 36.15
N TRP A 75 -6.25 0.04 37.43
CA TRP A 75 -7.03 -0.71 38.44
C TRP A 75 -7.31 -2.20 38.13
N GLY A 76 -6.47 -2.86 37.32
CA GLY A 76 -6.74 -4.24 36.85
C GLY A 76 -7.77 -4.32 35.71
N GLN A 77 -8.16 -3.16 35.15
CA GLN A 77 -9.15 -2.97 34.09
C GLN A 77 -8.55 -2.21 32.90
N GLY A 78 -9.36 -2.05 31.85
CA GLY A 78 -9.04 -1.45 30.56
C GLY A 78 -10.13 -1.87 29.55
N PRO A 79 -9.90 -1.73 28.24
CA PRO A 79 -8.77 -1.05 27.61
C PRO A 79 -8.99 0.46 27.56
N PHE A 80 -7.97 1.24 27.95
CA PHE A 80 -7.92 2.68 27.71
C PHE A 80 -7.01 2.94 26.50
N CYS A 81 -7.49 3.64 25.48
CA CYS A 81 -6.77 3.78 24.21
C CYS A 81 -6.61 5.27 23.82
N GLY A 82 -5.58 5.57 23.03
CA GLY A 82 -5.38 6.91 22.51
C GLY A 82 -4.33 7.05 21.41
N PRO A 83 -4.34 8.18 20.68
CA PRO A 83 -3.42 8.42 19.57
C PRO A 83 -2.01 8.85 19.98
N SER A 84 -1.86 9.33 21.22
CA SER A 84 -0.62 9.95 21.72
C SER A 84 -0.21 9.44 23.10
N LEU A 85 1.10 9.53 23.38
CA LEU A 85 1.67 9.18 24.67
C LEU A 85 1.17 10.16 25.76
N PRO A 86 0.72 9.68 26.94
CA PRO A 86 0.36 10.58 28.03
C PRO A 86 1.56 11.42 28.51
N PRO A 87 1.34 12.68 28.95
CA PRO A 87 2.43 13.62 29.21
C PRO A 87 3.20 13.36 30.51
N THR A 88 2.60 12.68 31.50
CA THR A 88 3.13 12.55 32.86
C THR A 88 3.48 11.09 33.17
N GLN A 89 4.73 10.71 32.94
CA GLN A 89 5.28 9.42 33.39
C GLN A 89 5.56 9.46 34.90
N VAL A 90 5.27 8.37 35.62
CA VAL A 90 5.49 8.25 37.06
C VAL A 90 6.31 7.00 37.40
N THR A 91 7.14 7.09 38.44
CA THR A 91 8.11 6.05 38.83
C THR A 91 8.01 5.67 40.31
N ASP A 92 6.93 6.06 40.98
CA ASP A 92 6.66 5.81 42.41
C ASP A 92 6.10 4.41 42.71
N GLY A 93 6.01 3.54 41.69
CA GLY A 93 5.52 2.17 41.82
C GLY A 93 4.00 2.04 41.89
N ARG A 94 3.22 3.09 41.57
CA ARG A 94 1.74 3.04 41.63
C ARG A 94 1.09 2.13 40.58
N CYS A 95 1.81 1.72 39.52
CA CYS A 95 1.39 0.64 38.63
C CYS A 95 1.90 -0.69 39.19
N ASN A 96 1.10 -1.31 40.06
CA ASN A 96 1.42 -2.54 40.79
C ASN A 96 0.20 -3.47 41.02
N MET A 97 -0.91 -3.19 40.34
CA MET A 97 -2.16 -3.95 40.45
C MET A 97 -2.16 -5.11 39.43
N PRO A 98 -2.35 -6.36 39.87
CA PRO A 98 -2.48 -7.48 38.94
C PRO A 98 -3.69 -7.36 38.02
N CYS A 99 -3.63 -7.96 36.83
CA CYS A 99 -4.78 -8.06 35.93
C CYS A 99 -5.85 -9.02 36.49
N GLN A 100 -7.12 -8.78 36.18
CA GLN A 100 -8.22 -9.61 36.69
C GLN A 100 -8.18 -11.05 36.12
N GLY A 101 -7.89 -11.18 34.82
CA GLY A 101 -7.86 -12.43 34.07
C GLY A 101 -6.49 -13.12 34.05
N ASP A 102 -5.40 -12.37 34.31
CA ASP A 102 -4.09 -12.95 34.60
C ASP A 102 -3.40 -12.26 35.78
N THR A 103 -3.34 -12.95 36.92
CA THR A 103 -2.72 -12.42 38.14
C THR A 103 -1.18 -12.41 38.10
N THR A 104 -0.56 -12.89 37.03
CA THR A 104 0.89 -12.86 36.79
C THR A 104 1.35 -11.62 36.02
N GLU A 105 0.42 -10.75 35.63
CA GLU A 105 0.67 -9.51 34.86
C GLU A 105 0.21 -8.26 35.61
N ILE A 106 0.80 -7.09 35.31
CA ILE A 106 0.45 -5.80 35.92
C ILE A 106 -0.40 -4.92 34.99
N CYS A 107 -1.64 -4.68 35.40
CA CYS A 107 -2.65 -3.86 34.71
C CYS A 107 -2.88 -2.52 35.44
N GLY A 108 -1.82 -1.71 35.55
CA GLY A 108 -1.84 -0.39 36.16
C GLY A 108 -1.94 -0.42 37.68
N GLY A 109 -2.69 0.52 38.24
CA GLY A 109 -2.98 0.65 39.67
C GLY A 109 -3.66 1.98 39.97
N SER A 110 -3.62 2.44 41.23
CA SER A 110 -4.41 3.62 41.64
C SER A 110 -3.85 4.92 41.04
N LEU A 111 -4.59 5.55 40.11
CA LEU A 111 -4.14 6.72 39.34
C LEU A 111 -2.85 6.44 38.55
N GLY A 112 -2.65 5.17 38.19
CA GLY A 112 -1.47 4.63 37.53
C GLY A 112 -1.88 3.79 36.33
N LEU A 113 -1.63 4.32 35.13
CA LEU A 113 -1.90 3.65 33.87
C LEU A 113 -0.64 2.91 33.42
N SER A 114 -0.68 1.57 33.32
CA SER A 114 0.36 0.81 32.63
C SER A 114 0.21 1.08 31.13
N VAL A 115 1.08 1.90 30.53
CA VAL A 115 0.96 2.30 29.13
C VAL A 115 1.89 1.49 28.24
N TYR A 116 1.33 1.07 27.12
CA TYR A 116 2.01 0.39 26.04
C TYR A 116 1.92 1.27 24.79
N ARG A 117 2.98 1.22 23.99
CA ARG A 117 3.06 1.87 22.68
C ARG A 117 3.09 0.79 21.61
N TYR A 118 2.29 0.95 20.58
CA TYR A 118 2.38 0.14 19.38
C TYR A 118 3.62 0.57 18.58
N THR A 119 4.47 -0.39 18.25
CA THR A 119 5.78 -0.19 17.63
C THR A 119 5.94 -0.87 16.28
N SER A 120 4.89 -1.50 15.76
CA SER A 120 4.89 -1.89 14.35
C SER A 120 4.95 -0.62 13.53
N SER A 121 5.99 -0.55 12.70
CA SER A 121 6.16 0.50 11.72
C SER A 121 5.39 0.10 10.46
N ASN A 122 4.85 1.08 9.74
CA ASN A 122 4.67 0.95 8.30
C ASN A 122 5.97 0.32 7.71
N LEU A 123 5.84 -0.77 6.93
CA LEU A 123 6.94 -1.48 6.29
C LEU A 123 7.89 -0.48 5.66
N THR A 124 9.05 -0.20 6.26
CA THR A 124 9.70 1.10 6.01
C THR A 124 10.30 1.20 4.62
N ASN A 125 10.74 0.06 4.05
CA ASN A 125 11.20 -0.05 2.67
C ASN A 125 10.72 -1.39 2.09
N TYR A 126 10.30 -1.38 0.82
CA TYR A 126 9.90 -2.56 0.08
C TYR A 126 10.28 -2.40 -1.40
N LYS A 127 11.19 -3.25 -1.91
CA LYS A 127 11.78 -3.09 -3.26
C LYS A 127 12.28 -1.64 -3.48
N THR A 128 11.70 -0.93 -4.44
CA THR A 128 11.92 0.45 -4.85
C THR A 128 10.93 1.43 -4.20
N TRP A 129 10.27 1.05 -3.11
CA TRP A 129 9.33 1.88 -2.38
C TRP A 129 9.84 2.15 -0.96
N SER A 130 9.65 3.36 -0.48
CA SER A 130 9.88 3.74 0.93
C SER A 130 8.60 4.31 1.51
N TYR A 131 8.34 4.02 2.79
CA TYR A 131 7.30 4.74 3.52
C TYR A 131 7.66 6.22 3.55
N ASP A 132 6.67 7.07 3.30
CA ASP A 132 6.81 8.52 3.24
C ASP A 132 6.19 9.15 4.49
N ASN A 133 4.85 9.19 4.56
CA ASN A 133 4.15 9.72 5.71
C ASN A 133 2.68 9.25 5.81
N CYS A 134 2.04 9.64 6.91
CA CYS A 134 0.59 9.63 7.06
C CYS A 134 0.05 10.95 6.52
N TYR A 135 -0.93 10.91 5.62
CA TYR A 135 -1.55 12.10 5.05
C TYR A 135 -3.04 12.17 5.39
N VAL A 136 -3.56 13.39 5.52
CA VAL A 136 -5.00 13.65 5.61
C VAL A 136 -5.61 13.33 4.26
N ASP A 137 -6.46 12.31 4.20
CA ASP A 137 -7.22 11.98 3.00
C ASP A 137 -8.72 12.15 3.25
N SER A 138 -9.47 12.54 2.23
CA SER A 138 -10.89 12.84 2.37
C SER A 138 -11.67 12.42 1.13
N ILE A 139 -12.85 11.84 1.32
CA ILE A 139 -13.78 11.49 0.23
C ILE A 139 -14.15 12.68 -0.67
N TRP A 140 -13.97 13.92 -0.20
CA TRP A 140 -14.21 15.16 -0.94
C TRP A 140 -12.98 15.74 -1.61
N ASN A 141 -11.78 15.31 -1.21
CA ASN A 141 -10.49 15.78 -1.71
C ASN A 141 -9.47 14.64 -1.57
N ARG A 142 -9.53 13.68 -2.52
CA ARG A 142 -8.68 12.48 -2.48
C ARG A 142 -7.23 12.84 -2.80
N VAL A 143 -6.32 12.46 -1.91
CA VAL A 143 -4.87 12.69 -2.02
C VAL A 143 -4.28 11.94 -3.22
N LEU A 144 -4.58 10.64 -3.34
CA LEU A 144 -4.21 9.82 -4.48
C LEU A 144 -5.49 9.44 -5.25
N PRO A 145 -5.69 9.90 -6.50
CA PRO A 145 -6.99 9.85 -7.14
C PRO A 145 -7.37 8.48 -7.73
N ASN A 146 -6.43 7.54 -7.87
CA ASN A 146 -6.67 6.29 -8.61
C ASN A 146 -6.79 5.08 -7.66
N SER A 147 -8.00 4.58 -7.44
CA SER A 147 -8.18 3.33 -6.68
C SER A 147 -7.60 2.12 -7.43
N LYS A 148 -6.97 1.21 -6.69
CA LYS A 148 -6.47 -0.07 -7.21
C LYS A 148 -7.33 -1.22 -6.71
N PHE A 149 -7.76 -2.06 -7.63
CA PHE A 149 -8.31 -3.37 -7.27
C PHE A 149 -7.17 -4.34 -6.93
N VAL A 150 -7.09 -4.74 -5.67
CA VAL A 150 -6.18 -5.78 -5.16
C VAL A 150 -7.02 -7.00 -4.76
N SER A 151 -6.55 -8.20 -5.07
CA SER A 151 -7.32 -9.42 -4.80
C SER A 151 -7.07 -10.01 -3.40
N GLY A 152 -8.17 -10.36 -2.74
CA GLY A 152 -8.17 -10.91 -1.39
C GLY A 152 -7.81 -9.88 -0.31
N PRO A 153 -7.43 -10.34 0.89
CA PRO A 153 -7.03 -9.46 2.00
C PRO A 153 -5.82 -8.58 1.65
N MET A 154 -5.82 -7.32 2.07
CA MET A 154 -4.80 -6.33 1.74
C MET A 154 -3.53 -6.49 2.58
N THR A 155 -2.36 -6.32 1.97
CA THR A 155 -1.07 -6.07 2.66
C THR A 155 -0.41 -4.87 2.00
N ILE A 156 0.59 -4.27 2.64
CA ILE A 156 1.35 -3.16 2.09
C ILE A 156 1.97 -3.58 0.75
N GLU A 157 2.67 -4.72 0.69
CA GLU A 157 3.36 -5.16 -0.53
C GLU A 157 2.42 -5.34 -1.71
N LYS A 158 1.20 -5.87 -1.48
CA LYS A 158 0.21 -6.03 -2.54
C LYS A 158 -0.23 -4.70 -3.14
N CYS A 159 -0.40 -3.67 -2.31
CA CYS A 159 -0.75 -2.35 -2.80
C CYS A 159 0.41 -1.71 -3.56
N LEU A 160 1.64 -1.81 -3.01
CA LEU A 160 2.85 -1.31 -3.66
C LEU A 160 3.05 -1.97 -5.03
N ASP A 161 2.96 -3.30 -5.12
CA ASP A 161 3.07 -4.03 -6.40
C ASP A 161 1.96 -3.66 -7.39
N ALA A 162 0.73 -3.41 -6.92
CA ALA A 162 -0.38 -2.98 -7.76
C ALA A 162 -0.26 -1.51 -8.25
N CYS A 163 0.49 -0.67 -7.52
CA CYS A 163 0.80 0.71 -7.92
C CYS A 163 2.04 0.78 -8.81
N ASP A 164 3.07 -0.04 -8.51
CA ASP A 164 4.28 -0.25 -9.31
C ASP A 164 3.89 -0.72 -10.72
N ALA A 165 3.11 -1.79 -10.83
CA ALA A 165 2.59 -2.31 -12.09
C ALA A 165 1.60 -1.39 -12.83
N ALA A 166 1.25 -0.23 -12.24
CA ALA A 166 0.34 0.76 -12.81
C ALA A 166 0.99 2.11 -13.12
N GLY A 167 2.32 2.24 -13.04
CA GLY A 167 3.03 3.49 -13.37
C GLY A 167 2.91 4.60 -12.33
N TYR A 168 2.48 4.29 -11.09
CA TYR A 168 2.40 5.30 -10.03
C TYR A 168 3.70 5.43 -9.26
N THR A 169 4.06 6.64 -8.81
CA THR A 169 5.16 6.86 -7.85
C THR A 169 4.73 7.13 -6.42
N TYR A 170 3.44 7.36 -6.19
CA TYR A 170 2.86 7.35 -4.86
C TYR A 170 1.81 6.24 -4.79
N ALA A 171 1.89 5.47 -3.71
CA ALA A 171 0.96 4.42 -3.35
C ALA A 171 0.44 4.72 -1.94
N GLY A 172 -0.84 4.53 -1.70
CA GLY A 172 -1.50 4.90 -0.46
C GLY A 172 -2.45 3.81 0.00
N LEU A 173 -2.38 3.47 1.29
CA LEU A 173 -3.28 2.50 1.91
C LEU A 173 -4.22 3.23 2.86
N GLU A 174 -5.52 2.98 2.75
CA GLU A 174 -6.56 3.53 3.63
C GLU A 174 -7.42 2.41 4.22
N TYR A 175 -7.94 2.63 5.43
CA TYR A 175 -9.00 1.84 6.06
C TYR A 175 -8.76 0.32 6.14
N GLY A 176 -7.49 -0.13 6.21
CA GLY A 176 -7.13 -1.54 6.35
C GLY A 176 -7.30 -2.41 5.09
N GLY A 177 -7.93 -1.89 4.03
CA GLY A 177 -8.34 -2.68 2.88
C GLY A 177 -8.32 -1.97 1.53
N GLU A 178 -8.13 -0.64 1.51
CA GLU A 178 -8.08 0.14 0.28
C GLU A 178 -6.64 0.36 -0.19
N CYS A 179 -6.48 0.48 -1.50
CA CYS A 179 -5.21 0.81 -2.15
C CYS A 179 -5.46 1.89 -3.20
N TRP A 180 -4.61 2.91 -3.20
CA TRP A 180 -4.73 4.12 -4.00
C TRP A 180 -3.38 4.45 -4.63
N GLY A 181 -3.37 5.02 -5.83
CA GLY A 181 -2.17 5.38 -6.57
C GLY A 181 -2.24 6.76 -7.20
N GLY A 182 -1.08 7.41 -7.36
CA GLY A 182 -0.97 8.71 -8.02
C GLY A 182 0.48 9.12 -8.30
N ASN A 183 0.63 10.21 -9.04
CA ASN A 183 1.93 10.78 -9.42
C ASN A 183 2.17 12.18 -8.81
N ILE A 184 1.13 12.82 -8.28
CA ILE A 184 1.24 14.10 -7.57
C ILE A 184 1.69 13.83 -6.13
N GLU A 185 2.67 14.59 -5.65
CA GLU A 185 3.19 14.54 -4.29
C GLU A 185 2.14 14.99 -3.25
N PRO A 186 1.82 14.16 -2.25
CA PRO A 186 0.95 14.55 -1.13
C PRO A 186 1.58 15.62 -0.23
N THR A 187 0.76 16.55 0.27
CA THR A 187 1.24 17.74 1.01
C THR A 187 0.67 17.93 2.42
N GLU A 188 -0.52 17.40 2.74
CA GLU A 188 -1.16 17.58 4.05
C GLU A 188 -0.87 16.41 5.02
N ILE A 189 0.24 16.51 5.77
CA ILE A 189 0.68 15.46 6.72
C ILE A 189 -0.23 15.40 7.95
N ALA A 190 -0.72 14.20 8.28
CA ALA A 190 -1.50 13.90 9.48
C ALA A 190 -0.60 13.40 10.62
N ASN A 191 -0.55 14.14 11.73
CA ASN A 191 0.30 13.85 12.89
C ASN A 191 -0.48 13.33 14.13
N ASP A 192 -1.77 13.05 13.97
CA ASP A 192 -2.69 12.62 15.04
C ASP A 192 -2.82 11.10 15.17
N GLY A 193 -1.94 10.33 14.51
CA GLY A 193 -1.94 8.87 14.60
C GLY A 193 -3.10 8.19 13.88
N ARG A 194 -3.80 8.86 12.95
CA ARG A 194 -4.91 8.25 12.21
C ARG A 194 -4.53 7.09 11.28
N CYS A 195 -3.27 7.00 10.83
CA CYS A 195 -2.79 5.93 9.94
C CYS A 195 -2.33 4.66 10.67
N ASN A 196 -3.19 4.12 11.55
CA ASN A 196 -2.86 2.99 12.43
C ASN A 196 -3.82 1.79 12.34
N ILE A 197 -4.80 1.79 11.43
CA ILE A 197 -5.63 0.61 11.17
C ILE A 197 -4.78 -0.52 10.57
N ALA A 198 -4.98 -1.74 11.06
CA ALA A 198 -4.25 -2.91 10.62
C ALA A 198 -4.61 -3.30 9.17
N CYS A 199 -3.65 -3.84 8.42
CA CYS A 199 -3.94 -4.41 7.11
C CYS A 199 -4.79 -5.67 7.25
N SER A 200 -5.83 -5.79 6.41
CA SER A 200 -6.80 -6.90 6.47
C SER A 200 -6.20 -8.28 6.15
N GLY A 201 -5.04 -8.32 5.49
CA GLY A 201 -4.26 -9.51 5.18
C GLY A 201 -3.02 -9.73 6.04
N ASP A 202 -2.52 -8.71 6.74
CA ASP A 202 -1.45 -8.83 7.74
C ASP A 202 -1.68 -7.85 8.91
N VAL A 203 -2.01 -8.41 10.07
CA VAL A 203 -2.31 -7.60 11.27
C VAL A 203 -1.08 -6.98 11.93
N SER A 204 0.14 -7.31 11.51
CA SER A 204 1.35 -6.59 11.91
C SER A 204 1.54 -5.30 11.12
N GLU A 205 0.96 -5.16 9.92
CA GLU A 205 1.13 -4.00 9.06
C GLU A 205 0.09 -2.88 9.29
N ARG A 206 0.45 -1.63 8.96
CA ARG A 206 -0.44 -0.45 9.01
C ARG A 206 -0.93 -0.07 7.60
N CYS A 207 -2.24 -0.03 7.41
CA CYS A 207 -2.89 0.29 6.14
C CYS A 207 -3.77 1.55 6.28
N GLY A 208 -3.17 2.67 6.69
CA GLY A 208 -3.86 3.94 6.89
C GLY A 208 -4.89 3.89 8.01
N GLY A 209 -6.00 4.59 7.84
CA GLY A 209 -7.13 4.57 8.77
C GLY A 209 -8.29 5.46 8.30
N SER A 210 -9.09 5.99 9.21
CA SER A 210 -10.22 6.86 8.82
C SER A 210 -9.74 8.26 8.44
N ASN A 211 -9.93 8.65 7.17
CA ASN A 211 -9.44 9.92 6.61
C ASN A 211 -7.92 10.07 6.73
N GLY A 212 -7.20 8.95 6.55
CA GLY A 212 -5.79 8.81 6.89
C GLY A 212 -5.09 7.82 5.96
N LEU A 213 -4.28 8.32 5.05
CA LEU A 213 -3.62 7.53 4.02
C LEU A 213 -2.15 7.25 4.43
N SER A 214 -1.80 5.98 4.64
CA SER A 214 -0.39 5.57 4.76
C SER A 214 0.24 5.64 3.36
N VAL A 215 1.04 6.68 3.09
CA VAL A 215 1.65 6.90 1.77
C VAL A 215 3.07 6.37 1.71
N TYR A 216 3.38 5.81 0.56
CA TYR A 216 4.66 5.33 0.11
C TYR A 216 5.07 6.07 -1.16
N HIS A 217 6.35 6.37 -1.30
CA HIS A 217 6.92 6.93 -2.52
C HIS A 217 7.91 5.97 -3.19
N SER A 218 7.96 6.00 -4.51
CA SER A 218 8.92 5.21 -5.29
C SER A 218 10.31 5.87 -5.28
N THR A 219 11.25 5.21 -4.62
CA THR A 219 12.69 5.50 -4.62
C THR A 219 13.40 4.93 -5.85
N GLY A 220 12.72 4.12 -6.67
CA GLY A 220 13.25 3.62 -7.94
C GLY A 220 13.59 4.77 -8.89
N ALA A 221 14.82 4.79 -9.39
CA ALA A 221 15.22 5.76 -10.42
C ALA A 221 14.32 5.58 -11.66
N PRO A 222 13.83 6.67 -12.27
CA PRO A 222 12.98 6.55 -13.46
C PRO A 222 13.73 5.83 -14.59
N GLN A 223 13.02 4.96 -15.30
CA GLN A 223 13.58 4.17 -16.39
C GLN A 223 13.04 4.66 -17.75
N PRO A 224 13.80 4.50 -18.85
CA PRO A 224 13.19 4.56 -20.17
C PRO A 224 12.25 3.35 -20.33
N ILE A 225 11.28 3.43 -21.22
CA ILE A 225 10.63 2.22 -21.72
C ILE A 225 11.50 1.63 -22.83
N ASP A 226 11.85 0.35 -22.80
CA ASP A 226 12.75 -0.21 -23.82
C ASP A 226 12.10 -0.24 -25.21
N GLU A 227 10.82 -0.59 -25.28
CA GLU A 227 10.00 -0.61 -26.50
C GLU A 227 8.52 -0.31 -26.20
N TYR A 228 7.88 0.53 -27.03
CA TYR A 228 6.44 0.77 -27.06
C TYR A 228 5.95 1.05 -28.48
N ASN A 229 4.91 0.35 -28.93
CA ASN A 229 4.27 0.55 -30.25
C ASN A 229 5.25 0.59 -31.45
N GLY A 230 6.32 -0.20 -31.41
CA GLY A 230 7.41 -0.20 -32.41
C GLY A 230 8.41 0.96 -32.29
N SER A 231 8.28 1.83 -31.29
CA SER A 231 9.28 2.83 -30.92
C SER A 231 10.21 2.26 -29.86
N THR A 232 11.52 2.31 -30.05
CA THR A 232 12.53 1.79 -29.10
C THR A 232 13.40 2.89 -28.52
N PHE A 233 13.86 2.76 -27.28
CA PHE A 233 14.74 3.75 -26.66
C PHE A 233 16.11 3.79 -27.35
N SER A 234 16.38 4.90 -28.05
CA SER A 234 17.61 5.11 -28.82
C SER A 234 18.75 5.72 -28.00
N GLY A 235 18.46 6.25 -26.81
CA GLY A 235 19.46 6.77 -25.87
C GLY A 235 19.13 8.14 -25.26
N CYS A 236 20.00 8.58 -24.34
CA CYS A 236 20.03 9.95 -23.83
C CYS A 236 20.98 10.79 -24.69
N TYR A 237 20.52 11.92 -25.21
CA TYR A 237 21.29 12.82 -26.06
C TYR A 237 21.39 14.20 -25.43
N LYS A 238 22.45 14.94 -25.76
CA LYS A 238 22.54 16.35 -25.37
C LYS A 238 21.57 17.15 -26.20
N ASP A 239 20.79 17.99 -25.54
CA ASP A 239 19.99 19.00 -26.20
C ASP A 239 20.44 20.41 -25.79
N SER A 240 19.94 21.45 -26.46
CA SER A 240 20.02 22.83 -25.98
C SER A 240 18.97 23.72 -26.60
N THR A 241 18.51 24.72 -25.84
CA THR A 241 17.61 25.79 -26.34
C THR A 241 18.14 26.57 -27.56
N ARG A 242 19.44 26.48 -27.88
CA ARG A 242 20.07 27.11 -29.06
C ARG A 242 20.13 26.21 -30.29
N ASN A 243 19.99 24.90 -30.11
CA ASN A 243 20.04 23.89 -31.15
C ASN A 243 19.23 22.68 -30.68
N ARG A 244 17.90 22.84 -30.67
CA ARG A 244 16.94 21.81 -30.23
C ARG A 244 17.05 20.57 -31.12
N VAL A 245 17.14 19.38 -30.53
CA VAL A 245 17.25 18.09 -31.23
C VAL A 245 16.45 17.00 -30.49
N PRO A 246 15.33 16.48 -31.03
CA PRO A 246 14.67 16.84 -32.28
C PRO A 246 14.10 18.28 -32.31
N GLN A 247 13.73 18.78 -33.50
CA GLN A 247 13.46 20.21 -33.73
C GLN A 247 11.99 20.63 -33.61
N HIS A 248 11.03 19.70 -33.68
CA HIS A 248 9.60 20.02 -33.75
C HIS A 248 8.89 19.74 -32.43
N ARG A 249 8.50 20.77 -31.65
CA ARG A 249 7.72 20.55 -30.42
C ARG A 249 6.34 20.00 -30.76
N ALA A 250 5.94 18.92 -30.11
CA ALA A 250 4.63 18.27 -30.27
C ALA A 250 3.91 18.11 -28.93
N ALA A 251 2.67 17.62 -28.98
CA ALA A 251 1.79 17.37 -27.82
C ALA A 251 1.76 18.51 -26.76
N PRO A 252 1.70 19.81 -27.11
CA PRO A 252 1.69 20.91 -26.13
C PRO A 252 0.48 20.91 -25.19
N GLU A 253 -0.62 20.28 -25.61
CA GLU A 253 -1.79 20.02 -24.78
C GLU A 253 -1.49 19.07 -23.60
N HIS A 254 -0.39 18.33 -23.65
CA HIS A 254 0.03 17.35 -22.64
C HIS A 254 1.19 17.83 -21.74
N ASP A 255 1.48 19.13 -21.70
CA ASP A 255 2.53 19.72 -20.84
C ASP A 255 2.35 19.42 -19.32
N TYR A 256 1.17 18.95 -18.88
CA TYR A 256 0.86 18.60 -17.49
C TYR A 256 0.66 17.09 -17.23
N ASP A 257 0.54 16.26 -18.26
CA ASP A 257 0.31 14.81 -18.16
C ASP A 257 1.16 13.98 -19.15
N GLN A 258 2.23 14.56 -19.71
CA GLN A 258 3.18 13.91 -20.63
C GLN A 258 3.69 12.56 -20.13
N THR A 259 3.68 11.57 -21.02
CA THR A 259 4.38 10.29 -20.88
C THR A 259 5.20 10.03 -22.15
N ILE A 260 6.01 8.97 -22.16
CA ILE A 260 6.71 8.55 -23.36
C ILE A 260 5.72 8.05 -24.43
N GLU A 261 4.65 7.35 -24.05
CA GLU A 261 3.60 6.91 -24.99
C GLU A 261 2.96 8.09 -25.71
N ILE A 262 2.54 9.11 -24.95
CA ILE A 262 1.93 10.33 -25.52
C ILE A 262 2.87 10.96 -26.54
N CYS A 263 4.15 11.13 -26.19
CA CYS A 263 5.12 11.75 -27.10
C CYS A 263 5.43 10.88 -28.33
N THR A 264 5.63 9.57 -28.14
CA THR A 264 5.94 8.64 -29.24
C THR A 264 4.77 8.50 -30.21
N ASP A 265 3.54 8.31 -29.72
CA ASP A 265 2.34 8.24 -30.56
C ASP A 265 2.07 9.58 -31.28
N ALA A 266 2.29 10.72 -30.63
CA ALA A 266 2.15 12.04 -31.27
C ALA A 266 3.17 12.22 -32.41
N CYS A 267 4.46 11.90 -32.20
CA CYS A 267 5.48 11.99 -33.24
C CYS A 267 5.21 11.00 -34.39
N ASN A 268 4.77 9.77 -34.08
CA ASN A 268 4.40 8.76 -35.07
C ASN A 268 3.18 9.20 -35.91
N ALA A 269 2.16 9.80 -35.28
CA ALA A 269 0.99 10.35 -35.98
C ALA A 269 1.34 11.54 -36.90
N LEU A 270 2.36 12.32 -36.55
CA LEU A 270 2.93 13.38 -37.38
C LEU A 270 3.88 12.85 -38.48
N GLY A 271 4.22 11.55 -38.46
CA GLY A 271 5.06 10.89 -39.45
C GLY A 271 6.57 11.01 -39.22
N TYR A 272 7.00 11.43 -38.02
CA TYR A 272 8.41 11.57 -37.66
C TYR A 272 9.05 10.24 -37.24
N ALA A 273 10.31 10.04 -37.62
CA ALA A 273 11.08 8.83 -37.30
C ALA A 273 11.62 8.81 -35.85
N PHE A 274 11.68 9.98 -35.19
CA PHE A 274 12.20 10.13 -33.83
C PHE A 274 11.27 10.98 -32.96
N ALA A 275 11.05 10.49 -31.74
CA ALA A 275 10.45 11.23 -30.64
C ALA A 275 11.52 11.52 -29.57
N GLY A 276 11.33 12.58 -28.79
CA GLY A 276 12.28 13.06 -27.79
C GLY A 276 11.54 13.68 -26.63
N VAL A 277 11.76 13.15 -25.42
CA VAL A 277 11.18 13.67 -24.18
C VAL A 277 12.23 14.42 -23.38
N GLU A 278 11.97 15.69 -23.05
CA GLU A 278 12.85 16.55 -22.26
C GLU A 278 12.11 17.16 -21.06
N TYR A 279 12.85 17.47 -20.00
CA TYR A 279 12.41 18.33 -18.90
C TYR A 279 11.07 17.92 -18.25
N ALA A 280 10.85 16.62 -18.07
CA ALA A 280 9.64 15.98 -17.53
C ALA A 280 8.34 16.11 -18.36
N SER A 281 8.19 17.15 -19.17
CA SER A 281 6.91 17.50 -19.82
C SER A 281 7.00 17.82 -21.32
N GLU A 282 8.18 18.12 -21.86
CA GLU A 282 8.31 18.53 -23.26
C GLU A 282 8.42 17.32 -24.19
N CYS A 283 7.64 17.34 -25.28
CA CYS A 283 7.76 16.40 -26.39
C CYS A 283 8.30 17.09 -27.64
N TRP A 284 9.26 16.45 -28.31
CA TRP A 284 9.95 16.91 -29.51
C TRP A 284 10.05 15.80 -30.56
N CYS A 285 9.82 16.12 -31.83
CA CYS A 285 9.83 15.18 -32.95
C CYS A 285 10.82 15.58 -34.05
N GLY A 286 11.27 14.62 -34.86
CA GLY A 286 12.08 14.89 -36.05
C GLY A 286 12.43 13.65 -36.88
N ASP A 287 13.01 13.89 -38.05
CA ASP A 287 13.35 12.85 -39.03
C ASP A 287 14.76 12.26 -38.86
N ALA A 288 15.56 12.81 -37.94
CA ALA A 288 16.96 12.46 -37.75
C ALA A 288 17.32 12.25 -36.28
N ARG A 289 18.07 11.18 -36.02
CA ARG A 289 18.65 10.89 -34.70
C ARG A 289 19.61 12.02 -34.28
N PRO A 290 19.54 12.54 -33.05
CA PRO A 290 20.55 13.46 -32.54
C PRO A 290 21.95 12.84 -32.53
N ALA A 291 22.99 13.66 -32.72
CA ALA A 291 24.36 13.17 -32.95
C ALA A 291 25.18 12.97 -31.66
N GLU A 292 24.88 13.72 -30.60
CA GLU A 292 25.68 13.72 -29.36
C GLU A 292 24.97 13.01 -28.22
N LEU A 293 25.46 11.83 -27.84
CA LEU A 293 25.03 11.14 -26.62
C LEU A 293 25.41 11.93 -25.36
N ALA A 294 24.56 11.84 -24.34
CA ALA A 294 24.83 12.33 -22.99
C ALA A 294 24.93 11.13 -22.02
N THR A 295 26.06 11.05 -21.31
CA THR A 295 26.42 9.91 -20.44
C THR A 295 26.62 10.32 -18.98
N ASP A 296 26.36 11.58 -18.64
CA ASP A 296 26.48 12.17 -17.31
C ASP A 296 25.22 12.00 -16.43
N GLY A 297 24.22 11.24 -16.92
CA GLY A 297 22.99 10.95 -16.20
C GLY A 297 21.94 12.06 -16.26
N ARG A 298 22.13 13.12 -17.08
CA ARG A 298 21.19 14.25 -17.18
C ARG A 298 19.77 13.89 -17.61
N CYS A 299 19.58 12.78 -18.34
CA CYS A 299 18.24 12.26 -18.62
C CYS A 299 17.75 11.43 -17.44
N ASN A 300 17.30 12.08 -16.36
CA ASN A 300 16.82 11.43 -15.13
C ASN A 300 15.58 12.09 -14.50
N MET A 301 14.96 13.07 -15.17
CA MET A 301 13.68 13.62 -14.74
C MET A 301 12.56 12.60 -15.01
N ARG A 302 11.64 12.52 -14.06
CA ARG A 302 10.42 11.71 -14.12
C ARG A 302 9.44 12.36 -15.11
N CYS A 303 8.70 11.61 -15.91
CA CYS A 303 7.63 12.20 -16.74
C CYS A 303 6.49 12.72 -15.85
N VAL A 304 5.86 13.86 -16.17
CA VAL A 304 4.78 14.43 -15.34
C VAL A 304 3.51 13.57 -15.32
N GLY A 305 3.21 12.84 -16.41
CA GLY A 305 2.10 11.89 -16.49
C GLY A 305 2.41 10.53 -15.87
N ASN A 306 3.62 10.01 -16.07
CA ASN A 306 4.10 8.76 -15.48
C ASN A 306 5.46 8.96 -14.80
N HIS A 307 5.43 9.09 -13.47
CA HIS A 307 6.63 9.41 -12.74
C HIS A 307 7.64 8.22 -12.63
N GLN A 308 7.29 7.00 -13.06
CA GLN A 308 8.26 5.90 -13.19
C GLN A 308 9.08 6.00 -14.48
N GLU A 309 8.58 6.71 -15.49
CA GLU A 309 9.23 6.91 -16.78
C GLU A 309 10.23 8.06 -16.76
N ARG A 310 11.18 8.02 -17.69
CA ARG A 310 12.33 8.93 -17.77
C ARG A 310 12.21 9.92 -18.92
N CYS A 311 11.53 11.04 -18.68
CA CYS A 311 11.36 12.14 -19.63
C CYS A 311 12.53 13.13 -19.62
N GLY A 312 13.71 12.63 -20.02
CA GLY A 312 14.90 13.45 -20.23
C GLY A 312 15.32 14.21 -18.97
N GLY A 313 15.73 15.47 -19.13
CA GLY A 313 16.15 16.39 -18.09
C GLY A 313 16.82 17.63 -18.67
N PRO A 314 17.47 18.50 -17.87
CA PRO A 314 17.99 19.77 -18.35
C PRO A 314 19.11 19.58 -19.39
N ASP A 315 18.95 20.18 -20.59
CA ASP A 315 19.85 20.02 -21.75
C ASP A 315 20.10 18.54 -22.10
N GLY A 316 19.09 17.68 -21.92
CA GLY A 316 19.22 16.22 -21.91
C GLY A 316 17.96 15.50 -22.33
N ILE A 317 17.88 15.07 -23.58
CA ILE A 317 16.66 14.52 -24.16
C ILE A 317 16.71 13.00 -24.30
N GLY A 318 15.66 12.32 -23.84
CA GLY A 318 15.48 10.87 -24.02
C GLY A 318 14.86 10.61 -25.38
N VAL A 319 15.59 9.97 -26.29
CA VAL A 319 15.16 9.79 -27.68
C VAL A 319 14.66 8.38 -27.94
N TYR A 320 13.55 8.29 -28.66
CA TYR A 320 12.92 7.07 -29.14
C TYR A 320 12.93 7.04 -30.66
N GLU A 321 13.21 5.89 -31.25
CA GLU A 321 13.29 5.68 -32.70
C GLU A 321 12.14 4.77 -33.14
N SER A 322 11.28 5.27 -34.01
CA SER A 322 10.16 4.50 -34.54
C SER A 322 10.62 3.55 -35.64
N HIS A 323 10.37 2.27 -35.42
CA HIS A 323 10.65 1.22 -36.37
C HIS A 323 9.33 0.88 -37.07
N PRO A 324 9.19 1.09 -38.39
CA PRO A 324 7.95 0.80 -39.09
C PRO A 324 7.61 -0.69 -38.94
N GLN A 325 6.56 -0.98 -38.17
CA GLN A 325 5.96 -2.31 -38.05
C GLN A 325 5.72 -2.86 -39.46
N THR A 326 6.55 -3.80 -39.87
CA THR A 326 6.42 -4.42 -41.18
C THR A 326 5.24 -5.38 -41.10
N THR A 327 4.04 -4.85 -41.32
CA THR A 327 2.80 -5.61 -41.45
C THR A 327 2.92 -6.56 -42.64
N THR A 328 3.53 -7.71 -42.38
CA THR A 328 3.68 -8.80 -43.33
C THR A 328 2.32 -9.44 -43.46
N SER A 329 1.51 -8.87 -44.35
CA SER A 329 0.25 -9.44 -44.82
C SER A 329 0.54 -10.79 -45.47
N THR A 330 0.56 -11.84 -44.66
CA THR A 330 0.80 -13.22 -45.09
C THR A 330 -0.35 -13.66 -45.99
N SER A 331 -0.15 -13.43 -47.28
CA SER A 331 -1.03 -13.91 -48.35
C SER A 331 -0.86 -15.42 -48.47
N THR A 332 -1.62 -16.17 -47.67
CA THR A 332 -1.56 -17.64 -47.63
C THR A 332 -1.93 -18.23 -48.99
N SER A 333 -0.91 -18.52 -49.79
CA SER A 333 -1.04 -19.09 -51.13
C SER A 333 -1.21 -20.60 -51.01
N THR A 334 -2.44 -21.09 -51.07
CA THR A 334 -2.80 -22.50 -50.86
C THR A 334 -2.15 -23.39 -51.93
N SER A 335 -1.05 -24.04 -51.56
CA SER A 335 -0.30 -24.94 -52.44
C SER A 335 -0.73 -26.38 -52.20
N THR A 336 -1.58 -26.91 -53.07
CA THR A 336 -2.05 -28.30 -52.99
C THR A 336 -0.90 -29.26 -53.29
N SER A 337 -0.64 -30.22 -52.39
CA SER A 337 0.21 -31.38 -52.71
C SER A 337 -0.23 -32.61 -51.93
N SER A 338 -0.68 -33.60 -52.69
CA SER A 338 -1.01 -34.94 -52.23
C SER A 338 0.24 -35.76 -51.95
N THR A 339 0.23 -36.59 -50.90
CA THR A 339 0.74 -37.98 -50.93
C THR A 339 0.07 -38.80 -49.83
N SER A 340 -0.10 -40.09 -50.10
CA SER A 340 -0.81 -41.11 -49.32
C SER A 340 -0.25 -41.42 -47.93
N THR A 341 -1.13 -41.82 -47.01
CA THR A 341 -0.81 -42.60 -45.81
C THR A 341 -1.73 -43.82 -45.72
N ASP A 342 -1.15 -44.99 -45.43
CA ASP A 342 -1.85 -46.28 -45.38
C ASP A 342 -2.77 -46.45 -44.17
N THR A 343 -3.82 -47.24 -44.38
CA THR A 343 -4.84 -47.62 -43.38
C THR A 343 -4.31 -48.59 -42.30
N ASN A 344 -4.59 -48.27 -41.04
CA ASN A 344 -5.49 -49.10 -40.20
C ASN A 344 -6.02 -48.28 -39.00
N THR A 345 -7.33 -48.02 -38.88
CA THR A 345 -8.36 -48.89 -38.23
C THR A 345 -7.99 -49.17 -36.76
N SER A 346 -8.72 -48.75 -35.73
CA SER A 346 -10.20 -48.78 -35.59
C SER A 346 -10.76 -47.77 -34.55
N THR A 347 -12.01 -47.31 -34.78
CA THR A 347 -13.12 -47.06 -33.80
C THR A 347 -12.88 -46.29 -32.47
N SER A 348 -13.76 -45.40 -31.99
CA SER A 348 -15.00 -44.82 -32.57
C SER A 348 -15.50 -43.57 -31.83
N THR A 349 -15.80 -42.53 -32.60
CA THR A 349 -17.07 -41.78 -32.64
C THR A 349 -17.88 -41.48 -31.36
N SER A 350 -18.04 -40.19 -31.07
CA SER A 350 -19.36 -39.62 -30.78
C SER A 350 -19.41 -38.15 -31.21
N SER A 351 -20.33 -37.84 -32.11
CA SER A 351 -20.63 -36.49 -32.58
C SER A 351 -22.05 -36.09 -32.21
N THR A 352 -22.21 -34.80 -31.92
CA THR A 352 -23.30 -33.90 -32.34
C THR A 352 -24.18 -34.42 -33.51
N THR A 353 -25.47 -34.07 -33.67
CA THR A 353 -26.24 -32.83 -33.39
C THR A 353 -27.77 -33.08 -33.24
N THR A 354 -28.52 -31.99 -33.01
CA THR A 354 -29.81 -31.57 -33.68
C THR A 354 -31.16 -31.64 -32.94
N GLU A 355 -32.03 -30.68 -33.30
CA GLU A 355 -33.31 -30.24 -32.71
C GLU A 355 -34.51 -31.19 -33.05
N THR A 356 -35.75 -31.11 -32.53
CA THR A 356 -36.78 -30.05 -32.82
C THR A 356 -38.15 -30.31 -32.11
N THR A 357 -38.76 -29.28 -31.50
CA THR A 357 -40.22 -28.95 -31.24
C THR A 357 -41.30 -29.85 -30.57
N GLY A 358 -42.03 -29.25 -29.60
CA GLY A 358 -43.52 -29.17 -29.49
C GLY A 358 -44.27 -30.07 -28.45
N THR A 359 -45.44 -29.76 -27.85
CA THR A 359 -46.34 -28.55 -27.72
C THR A 359 -47.46 -28.84 -26.68
N SER A 360 -47.96 -27.88 -25.85
CA SER A 360 -49.39 -27.71 -25.40
C SER A 360 -49.60 -26.66 -24.26
N ILE A 361 -50.86 -26.32 -23.90
CA ILE A 361 -51.31 -24.97 -23.46
C ILE A 361 -52.14 -24.95 -22.10
N PRO A 362 -53.05 -23.99 -21.70
CA PRO A 362 -53.00 -23.17 -20.45
C PRO A 362 -54.27 -23.37 -19.51
N PRO A 363 -54.89 -22.41 -18.74
CA PRO A 363 -54.56 -21.01 -18.32
C PRO A 363 -54.95 -20.50 -16.88
N SER A 364 -54.54 -19.25 -16.58
CA SER A 364 -55.34 -18.14 -15.96
C SER A 364 -55.20 -17.73 -14.47
N ILE A 365 -55.47 -16.43 -14.24
CA ILE A 365 -55.67 -15.66 -12.97
C ILE A 365 -54.40 -15.41 -12.11
N GLY A 366 -54.02 -14.20 -11.65
CA GLY A 366 -54.51 -12.83 -11.90
C GLY A 366 -54.96 -12.06 -10.64
N HIS A 367 -54.15 -11.13 -10.09
CA HIS A 367 -54.62 -9.97 -9.30
C HIS A 367 -53.55 -8.88 -9.07
N ALA A 368 -53.99 -7.67 -8.70
CA ALA A 368 -53.17 -6.48 -8.50
C ALA A 368 -53.51 -5.73 -7.20
N GLY A 369 -52.66 -4.78 -6.81
CA GLY A 369 -53.00 -3.66 -5.93
C GLY A 369 -52.58 -3.77 -4.45
N GLY A 370 -52.21 -2.62 -3.85
CA GLY A 370 -51.97 -2.52 -2.40
C GLY A 370 -50.98 -1.43 -1.96
N VAL A 371 -51.34 -0.14 -2.09
CA VAL A 371 -50.68 0.96 -1.36
C VAL A 371 -51.50 1.27 -0.12
N VAL A 372 -50.87 1.29 1.07
CA VAL A 372 -51.44 1.90 2.29
C VAL A 372 -50.32 2.57 3.10
N LEU A 373 -50.60 3.79 3.57
CA LEU A 373 -49.79 4.60 4.48
C LEU A 373 -50.28 4.45 5.94
N GLU A 374 -49.52 5.03 6.86
CA GLU A 374 -49.89 5.45 8.23
C GLU A 374 -49.58 4.54 9.44
N SER A 375 -48.61 5.02 10.21
CA SER A 375 -48.78 5.48 11.60
C SER A 375 -49.12 4.47 12.70
N LYS A 376 -48.09 4.08 13.46
CA LYS A 376 -48.06 4.42 14.90
C LYS A 376 -46.64 4.53 15.46
#